data_AF-E4ZQU7-F1
#
_entry.id   AF-E4ZQU7-F1
#
_cell.length_a   1.000
_cell.length_b   1.000
_cell.length_c   1.000
_cell.angle_alpha   90.00
_cell.angle_beta   90.00
_cell.angle_gamma   90.00
#
_symmetry.space_group_name_H-M   'P 1'
#
loop_
_entity.id
_entity.type
_entity.pdbx_description
1 polymer ?
#
loop_
_entity_poly.entity_id
_entity_poly.type
_entity_poly.pdbx_seq_one_letter_code
_entity_poly.pdbx_strand_id
1 'polypeptide(L)'
;MLVIGSHTAMFISQADVMHRQHVTPPSSFILQSLTPPPTNRKFSAQTRQVFHEKKSAWNAAKEGGMKLFLPEKGGSYEVFNDRPLAKKIIQYCVQDVQFLPRLWSHYQRRLSASWAIKVQVATDERVLMSQSEHYKGHGKHKALAPAGWYSPPARNIMWDDY
;
A
#
# COMPACT_ATOMS: atom_id res chain seq x y z
N MET A 1 17.47 5.83 -43.08
CA MET A 1 16.74 4.58 -43.40
C MET A 1 17.29 3.47 -42.52
N LEU A 2 16.46 2.97 -41.60
CA LEU A 2 16.80 1.91 -40.65
C LEU A 2 16.81 0.55 -41.37
N VAL A 3 17.88 -0.22 -41.22
CA VAL A 3 17.96 -1.63 -41.65
C VAL A 3 17.48 -2.49 -40.48
N ILE A 4 16.46 -3.30 -40.74
CA ILE A 4 15.87 -4.26 -39.81
C ILE A 4 16.70 -5.55 -39.88
N GLY A 5 17.29 -5.96 -38.76
CA GLY A 5 18.04 -7.21 -38.62
C GLY A 5 17.50 -8.02 -37.44
N SER A 6 16.57 -8.93 -37.74
CA SER A 6 16.05 -9.94 -36.81
C SER A 6 17.05 -11.08 -36.63
N HIS A 7 17.46 -11.39 -35.39
CA HIS A 7 18.25 -12.57 -35.07
C HIS A 7 17.67 -13.30 -33.86
N THR A 8 16.98 -14.40 -34.10
CA THR A 8 16.75 -15.55 -33.20
C THR A 8 16.18 -16.66 -34.11
N ALA A 9 16.54 -17.93 -34.09
CA ALA A 9 17.19 -18.81 -33.12
C ALA A 9 17.82 -20.00 -33.88
N MET A 10 18.51 -20.90 -33.15
CA MET A 10 18.48 -22.39 -33.23
C MET A 10 19.85 -22.91 -32.74
N PHE A 11 19.92 -23.41 -31.49
CA PHE A 11 19.82 -24.83 -31.11
C PHE A 11 21.03 -25.68 -31.52
N ILE A 12 21.84 -26.06 -30.53
CA ILE A 12 22.65 -27.30 -30.58
C ILE A 12 22.39 -28.07 -29.27
N SER A 13 21.98 -29.33 -29.48
CA SER A 13 21.70 -30.38 -28.51
C SER A 13 22.91 -31.32 -28.39
N GLN A 14 22.84 -32.18 -27.36
CA GLN A 14 23.62 -33.40 -27.08
C GLN A 14 24.94 -33.27 -26.30
N ALA A 15 24.80 -33.53 -24.99
CA ALA A 15 25.26 -34.73 -24.28
C ALA A 15 26.76 -35.06 -24.12
N ASP A 16 27.02 -35.56 -22.91
CA ASP A 16 28.14 -36.40 -22.46
C ASP A 16 29.52 -35.78 -22.22
N VAL A 17 29.76 -35.37 -20.96
CA VAL A 17 30.94 -35.86 -20.21
C VAL A 17 30.52 -36.13 -18.76
N MET A 18 30.32 -37.42 -18.48
CA MET A 18 30.23 -38.00 -17.14
C MET A 18 31.60 -37.96 -16.45
N HIS A 19 31.72 -37.23 -15.34
CA HIS A 19 32.74 -37.55 -14.34
C HIS A 19 32.15 -37.61 -12.93
N ARG A 20 32.21 -38.82 -12.38
CA ARG A 20 31.80 -39.20 -11.03
C ARG A 20 32.55 -38.40 -9.98
N GLN A 21 31.81 -37.73 -9.11
CA GLN A 21 32.17 -37.60 -7.70
C GLN A 21 30.96 -38.10 -6.92
N HIS A 22 31.05 -39.34 -6.46
CA HIS A 22 30.04 -40.01 -5.65
C HIS A 22 30.18 -39.49 -4.20
N VAL A 23 29.59 -38.33 -3.92
CA VAL A 23 29.51 -37.79 -2.56
C VAL A 23 28.23 -38.31 -1.93
N THR A 24 28.36 -39.31 -1.07
CA THR A 24 27.29 -39.75 -0.17
C THR A 24 26.96 -38.60 0.80
N PRO A 25 25.70 -38.11 0.87
CA PRO A 25 25.34 -37.17 1.91
C PRO A 25 25.34 -37.89 3.27
N PRO A 26 25.86 -37.29 4.35
CA PRO A 26 25.84 -37.90 5.67
C PRO A 26 24.38 -38.10 6.14
N SER A 27 24.11 -39.28 6.71
CA SER A 27 22.84 -39.74 7.29
C SER A 27 22.40 -38.95 8.54
N SER A 28 22.32 -37.62 8.44
CA SER A 28 21.78 -36.75 9.48
C SER A 28 20.86 -35.67 8.90
N PHE A 29 20.13 -36.00 7.84
CA PHE A 29 18.93 -35.24 7.46
C PHE A 29 17.82 -35.60 8.46
N ILE A 30 17.92 -35.02 9.66
CA ILE A 30 16.80 -35.00 10.59
C ILE A 30 15.65 -34.33 9.85
N LEU A 31 14.58 -35.08 9.63
CA LEU A 31 13.25 -34.56 9.35
C LEU A 31 12.89 -33.59 10.47
N GLN A 32 13.29 -32.32 10.32
CA GLN A 32 12.76 -31.26 11.13
C GLN A 32 11.32 -31.07 10.65
N SER A 33 10.43 -31.80 11.33
CA SER A 33 8.98 -31.69 11.22
C SER A 33 8.60 -30.25 10.96
N LEU A 34 8.04 -29.97 9.78
CA LEU A 34 7.33 -28.73 9.48
C LEU A 34 6.09 -28.73 10.37
N THR A 35 6.26 -28.33 11.63
CA THR A 35 5.13 -27.93 12.46
C THR A 35 4.49 -26.73 11.77
N PRO A 36 3.19 -26.74 11.47
CA PRO A 36 2.53 -25.58 10.88
C PRO A 36 2.80 -24.35 11.75
N PRO A 37 3.03 -23.17 11.15
CA PRO A 37 3.32 -21.97 11.93
C PRO A 37 2.17 -21.74 12.92
N PRO A 38 2.46 -21.45 14.20
CA PRO A 38 1.42 -21.26 15.20
C PRO A 38 0.49 -20.12 14.76
N THR A 39 -0.79 -20.45 14.58
CA THR A 39 -1.88 -19.59 14.11
C THR A 39 -2.32 -18.52 15.12
N ASN A 40 -1.49 -18.20 16.11
CA ASN A 40 -1.81 -17.19 17.11
C ASN A 40 -0.55 -16.43 17.53
N ARG A 41 -0.06 -15.55 16.65
CA ARG A 41 1.01 -14.61 17.00
C ARG A 41 0.41 -13.51 17.86
N LYS A 42 0.26 -13.76 19.16
CA LYS A 42 0.09 -12.69 20.15
C LYS A 42 1.18 -11.65 19.86
N PHE A 43 0.79 -10.42 19.54
CA PHE A 43 1.73 -9.33 19.32
C PHE A 43 2.57 -9.17 20.59
N SER A 44 3.86 -9.54 20.52
CA SER A 44 4.78 -9.37 21.64
C SER A 44 4.94 -7.90 21.98
N ALA A 45 5.27 -7.57 23.24
CA ALA A 45 5.56 -6.20 23.66
C ALA A 45 6.60 -5.53 22.76
N GLN A 46 7.59 -6.29 22.30
CA GLN A 46 8.59 -5.85 21.33
C GLN A 46 7.98 -5.39 20.00
N THR A 47 6.98 -6.11 19.48
CA THR A 47 6.32 -5.76 18.22
C THR A 47 5.49 -4.48 18.36
N ARG A 48 4.88 -4.27 19.54
CA ARG A 48 4.15 -3.02 19.84
C ARG A 48 5.09 -1.83 19.93
N GLN A 49 6.24 -1.98 20.59
CA GLN A 49 7.25 -0.94 20.71
C GLN A 49 7.75 -0.47 19.34
N VAL A 50 8.14 -1.42 18.48
CA VAL A 50 8.60 -1.12 17.12
C VAL A 50 7.50 -0.44 16.28
N PHE A 51 6.23 -0.82 16.47
CA PHE A 51 5.10 -0.14 15.82
C PHE A 51 4.95 1.31 16.29
N HIS A 52 5.03 1.56 17.60
CA HIS A 52 4.96 2.91 18.16
C HIS A 52 6.08 3.81 17.64
N GLU A 53 7.31 3.30 17.62
CA GLU A 53 8.47 4.04 17.10
C GLU A 53 8.30 4.39 15.62
N LYS A 54 7.89 3.41 14.80
CA LYS A 54 7.61 3.65 13.37
C LYS A 54 6.47 4.64 13.15
N LYS A 55 5.40 4.55 13.92
CA LYS A 55 4.26 5.48 13.86
C LYS A 55 4.68 6.89 14.29
N SER A 56 5.52 7.01 15.31
CA SER A 56 6.07 8.29 15.76
C SER A 56 6.93 8.94 14.68
N ALA A 57 7.88 8.19 14.10
CA ALA A 57 8.73 8.66 13.02
C ALA A 57 7.91 9.07 11.77
N TRP A 58 6.88 8.30 11.44
CA TRP A 58 5.92 8.64 10.38
C TRP A 58 5.24 9.99 10.64
N ASN A 59 4.66 10.16 11.84
CA ASN A 59 3.97 11.39 12.21
C ASN A 59 4.92 12.60 12.21
N ALA A 60 6.16 12.43 12.68
CA ALA A 60 7.17 13.49 12.69
C ALA A 60 7.53 13.94 11.27
N ALA A 61 7.66 13.02 10.32
CA ALA A 61 7.91 13.34 8.92
C ALA A 61 6.72 14.07 8.27
N LYS A 62 5.48 13.62 8.53
CA LYS A 62 4.27 14.32 8.06
C LYS A 62 4.19 15.73 8.64
N GLU A 63 4.45 15.89 9.94
CA GLU A 63 4.45 17.19 10.61
C GLU A 63 5.51 18.12 10.00
N GLY A 64 6.70 17.60 9.72
CA GLY A 64 7.78 18.35 9.07
C GLY A 64 7.41 18.87 7.69
N GLY A 65 6.67 18.09 6.88
CA GLY A 65 6.14 18.54 5.59
C GLY A 65 4.98 19.52 5.73
N MET A 66 4.02 19.22 6.62
CA MET A 66 2.85 20.07 6.88
C MET A 66 3.22 21.50 7.30
N LYS A 67 4.25 21.66 8.13
CA LYS A 67 4.75 22.98 8.53
C LYS A 67 5.26 23.84 7.37
N LEU A 68 5.70 23.21 6.28
CA LEU A 68 6.22 23.93 5.12
C LEU A 68 5.10 24.45 4.21
N PHE A 69 3.99 23.73 4.07
CA PHE A 69 2.95 24.10 3.12
C PHE A 69 1.64 24.63 3.73
N LEU A 70 1.33 24.32 4.99
CA LEU A 70 0.09 24.78 5.63
C LEU A 70 0.24 26.22 6.14
N PRO A 71 -0.58 27.18 5.67
CA PRO A 71 -0.54 28.57 6.16
C PRO A 71 -0.77 28.69 7.66
N GLU A 72 -1.65 27.85 8.23
CA GLU A 72 -1.93 27.80 9.67
C GLU A 72 -0.72 27.42 10.52
N LYS A 73 0.32 26.83 9.92
CA LYS A 73 1.58 26.44 10.57
C LYS A 73 2.77 27.31 10.16
N GLY A 74 2.51 28.45 9.50
CA GLY A 74 3.54 29.36 8.98
C GLY A 74 4.14 28.93 7.64
N GLY A 75 3.52 27.97 6.95
CA GLY A 75 3.92 27.52 5.62
C GLY A 75 3.21 28.28 4.50
N SER A 76 3.47 27.88 3.26
CA SER A 76 2.76 28.38 2.09
C SER A 76 2.59 27.29 1.05
N TYR A 77 1.45 27.24 0.36
CA TYR A 77 1.25 26.29 -0.74
C TYR A 77 2.22 26.52 -1.90
N GLU A 78 2.84 27.70 -1.99
CA GLU A 78 3.85 28.03 -3.00
C GLU A 78 5.09 27.13 -2.95
N VAL A 79 5.36 26.47 -1.81
CA VAL A 79 6.51 25.53 -1.70
C VAL A 79 6.41 24.36 -2.68
N PHE A 80 5.23 24.07 -3.22
CA PHE A 80 5.03 23.05 -4.27
C PHE A 80 5.44 23.54 -5.66
N ASN A 81 5.61 24.86 -5.86
CA ASN A 81 6.06 25.46 -7.11
C ASN A 81 7.59 25.49 -7.21
N ASP A 82 8.30 25.45 -6.08
CA ASP A 82 9.77 25.49 -6.02
C ASP A 82 10.44 24.29 -6.69
N ARG A 83 11.54 24.55 -7.38
CA ARG A 83 12.40 23.50 -7.97
C ARG A 83 13.87 23.77 -7.62
N PRO A 84 14.61 22.78 -7.09
CA PRO A 84 14.17 21.43 -6.72
C PRO A 84 13.22 21.43 -5.52
N LEU A 85 12.30 20.46 -5.47
CA LEU A 85 11.34 20.36 -4.37
C LEU A 85 12.05 20.03 -3.05
N ALA A 86 11.66 20.69 -1.97
CA ALA A 86 12.25 20.44 -0.66
C ALA A 86 12.12 18.97 -0.24
N LYS A 87 13.20 18.36 0.26
CA LYS A 87 13.23 16.94 0.66
C LYS A 87 12.11 16.54 1.63
N LYS A 88 11.73 17.44 2.55
CA LYS A 88 10.63 17.21 3.50
C LYS A 88 9.26 17.14 2.82
N ILE A 89 9.03 17.95 1.78
CA ILE A 89 7.81 17.90 0.96
C ILE A 89 7.78 16.59 0.17
N ILE A 90 8.90 16.19 -0.45
CA ILE A 90 9.01 14.90 -1.15
C ILE A 90 8.63 13.75 -0.21
N GLN A 91 9.22 13.71 0.99
CA GLN A 91 8.92 12.69 1.99
C GLN A 91 7.44 12.68 2.40
N TYR A 92 6.84 13.86 2.61
CA TYR A 92 5.42 14.00 2.89
C TYR A 92 4.55 13.41 1.77
N CYS A 93 4.86 13.71 0.51
CA CYS A 93 4.13 13.22 -0.66
C CYS A 93 4.25 11.71 -0.81
N VAL A 94 5.46 11.15 -0.65
CA VAL A 94 5.68 9.70 -0.70
C VAL A 94 4.84 9.00 0.37
N GLN A 95 4.81 9.54 1.59
CA GLN A 95 4.04 8.96 2.69
C GLN A 95 2.52 8.95 2.44
N ASP A 96 1.97 9.92 1.71
CA ASP A 96 0.53 9.93 1.37
C ASP A 96 0.13 8.78 0.45
N VAL A 97 1.02 8.38 -0.47
CA VAL A 97 0.63 7.48 -1.57
C VAL A 97 1.20 6.08 -1.46
N GLN A 98 2.32 5.89 -0.76
CA GLN A 98 3.07 4.63 -0.79
C GLN A 98 2.28 3.40 -0.30
N PHE A 99 1.27 3.59 0.55
CA PHE A 99 0.44 2.51 1.08
C PHE A 99 -0.90 2.34 0.37
N LEU A 100 -1.29 3.27 -0.51
CA LEU A 100 -2.57 3.21 -1.23
C LEU A 100 -2.74 1.91 -2.04
N PRO A 101 -1.73 1.39 -2.78
CA PRO A 101 -1.89 0.13 -3.53
C PRO A 101 -2.18 -1.07 -2.62
N ARG A 102 -1.54 -1.11 -1.45
CA ARG A 102 -1.76 -2.18 -0.46
C ARG A 102 -3.13 -2.07 0.20
N LEU A 103 -3.56 -0.85 0.53
CA LEU A 103 -4.90 -0.58 1.05
C LEU A 103 -5.96 -0.97 0.03
N TRP A 104 -5.79 -0.57 -1.23
CA TRP A 104 -6.67 -0.95 -2.33
C TRP A 104 -6.81 -2.47 -2.44
N SER A 105 -5.69 -3.19 -2.52
CA SER A 105 -5.68 -4.67 -2.60
C SER A 105 -6.37 -5.32 -1.39
N HIS A 106 -6.25 -4.72 -0.21
CA HIS A 106 -6.90 -5.20 1.01
C HIS A 106 -8.42 -5.03 0.96
N TYR A 107 -8.90 -3.84 0.58
CA TYR A 107 -10.33 -3.54 0.52
C TYR A 107 -11.01 -4.22 -0.67
N GLN A 108 -10.41 -4.18 -1.87
CA GLN A 108 -10.99 -4.75 -3.08
C GLN A 108 -11.33 -6.24 -2.91
N ARG A 109 -10.46 -7.02 -2.26
CA ARG A 109 -10.70 -8.45 -1.98
C ARG A 109 -11.89 -8.69 -1.05
N ARG A 110 -12.30 -7.70 -0.26
CA ARG A 110 -13.43 -7.78 0.68
C ARG A 110 -14.72 -7.18 0.11
N LEU A 111 -14.65 -6.50 -1.04
CA LEU A 111 -15.84 -6.00 -1.71
C LEU A 111 -16.56 -7.12 -2.47
N SER A 112 -17.85 -7.30 -2.18
CA SER A 112 -18.74 -8.04 -3.08
C SER A 112 -18.95 -7.29 -4.40
N ALA A 113 -19.35 -7.98 -5.46
CA ALA A 113 -19.64 -7.36 -6.76
C ALA A 113 -20.67 -6.22 -6.69
N SER A 114 -21.74 -6.39 -5.91
CA SER A 114 -22.76 -5.34 -5.73
C SER A 114 -22.21 -4.09 -5.04
N TRP A 115 -21.34 -4.27 -4.04
CA TRP A 115 -20.63 -3.17 -3.40
C TRP A 115 -19.61 -2.49 -4.32
N ALA A 116 -18.95 -3.24 -5.19
CA ALA A 116 -17.99 -2.69 -6.15
C ALA A 116 -18.69 -1.71 -7.12
N ILE A 117 -19.87 -2.09 -7.63
CA ILE A 117 -20.70 -1.22 -8.46
C ILE A 117 -21.12 0.04 -7.69
N LYS A 118 -21.57 -0.10 -6.44
CA LYS A 118 -21.94 1.05 -5.59
C LYS A 118 -20.77 2.02 -5.40
N VAL A 119 -19.57 1.51 -5.12
CA VAL A 119 -18.34 2.32 -4.97
C VAL A 119 -17.96 2.99 -6.27
N GLN A 120 -18.09 2.31 -7.40
CA GLN A 120 -17.82 2.92 -8.70
C GLN A 120 -18.78 4.08 -8.97
N VAL A 121 -20.10 3.87 -8.86
CA VAL A 121 -21.10 4.93 -9.08
C VAL A 121 -20.85 6.14 -8.17
N ALA A 122 -20.65 5.91 -6.87
CA ALA A 122 -20.38 7.01 -5.93
C ALA A 122 -19.03 7.72 -6.20
N THR A 123 -18.04 7.00 -6.72
CA THR A 123 -16.76 7.59 -7.16
C THR A 123 -16.98 8.51 -8.36
N ASP A 124 -17.69 8.02 -9.38
CA ASP A 124 -17.96 8.77 -10.61
C ASP A 124 -18.76 10.03 -10.33
N GLU A 125 -19.81 9.93 -9.48
CA GLU A 125 -20.58 11.09 -9.02
C GLU A 125 -19.71 12.13 -8.29
N ARG A 126 -18.80 11.68 -7.42
CA ARG A 126 -17.89 12.59 -6.70
C ARG A 126 -16.88 13.26 -7.62
N VAL A 127 -16.38 12.56 -8.63
CA VAL A 127 -15.49 13.11 -9.66
C VAL A 127 -16.24 14.19 -10.45
N LEU A 128 -17.46 13.91 -10.89
CA LEU A 128 -18.30 14.88 -11.60
C LEU A 128 -18.61 16.12 -10.74
N MET A 129 -18.99 15.92 -9.47
CA MET A 129 -19.21 17.03 -8.53
C MET A 129 -17.95 17.89 -8.34
N SER A 130 -16.76 17.28 -8.34
CA SER A 130 -15.49 18.00 -8.16
C SER A 130 -15.18 19.01 -9.27
N GLN A 131 -15.82 18.86 -10.43
CA GLN A 131 -15.65 19.72 -11.59
C GLN A 131 -16.67 20.88 -11.63
N SER A 132 -17.62 20.92 -10.69
CA SER A 132 -18.62 21.99 -10.63
C SER A 132 -18.04 23.30 -10.06
N GLU A 133 -18.55 24.44 -10.55
CA GLU A 133 -18.13 25.78 -10.10
C GLU A 133 -18.32 25.98 -8.58
N HIS A 134 -19.37 25.38 -8.01
CA HIS A 134 -19.71 25.50 -6.59
C HIS A 134 -19.11 24.39 -5.72
N TYR A 135 -18.14 23.63 -6.25
CA TYR A 135 -17.55 22.52 -5.52
C TYR A 135 -16.80 22.99 -4.27
N LYS A 136 -17.29 22.58 -3.09
CA LYS A 136 -16.59 22.74 -1.82
C LYS A 136 -15.73 21.51 -1.57
N GLY A 137 -14.42 21.62 -1.79
CA GLY A 137 -13.46 20.53 -1.63
C GLY A 137 -13.15 20.12 -0.18
N HIS A 138 -13.65 20.85 0.81
CA HIS A 138 -13.18 20.80 2.20
C HIS A 138 -14.37 20.68 3.16
N GLY A 139 -14.21 19.93 4.24
CA GLY A 139 -15.18 19.88 5.35
C GLY A 139 -15.59 18.47 5.76
N LYS A 140 -16.17 18.34 6.97
CA LYS A 140 -16.56 17.06 7.58
C LYS A 140 -17.54 16.24 6.73
N HIS A 141 -18.37 16.91 5.94
CA HIS A 141 -19.33 16.26 5.03
C HIS A 141 -18.65 15.38 3.95
N LYS A 142 -17.35 15.58 3.67
CA LYS A 142 -16.58 14.73 2.74
C LYS A 142 -16.08 13.43 3.37
N ALA A 143 -16.08 13.32 4.69
CA ALA A 143 -15.60 12.13 5.40
C ALA A 143 -16.65 11.01 5.45
N LEU A 144 -17.92 11.32 5.22
CA LEU A 144 -19.02 10.37 5.35
C LEU A 144 -19.28 9.61 4.04
N ALA A 145 -19.74 8.37 4.18
CA ALA A 145 -20.29 7.61 3.07
C ALA A 145 -21.59 8.26 2.56
N PRO A 146 -22.01 7.98 1.32
CA PRO A 146 -23.32 8.41 0.83
C PRO A 146 -24.46 7.99 1.77
N ALA A 147 -25.54 8.77 1.80
CA ALA A 147 -26.71 8.45 2.58
C ALA A 147 -27.26 7.07 2.19
N GLY A 148 -27.71 6.28 3.17
CA GLY A 148 -28.23 4.93 2.94
C GLY A 148 -27.17 3.83 2.80
N TRP A 149 -25.87 4.15 2.92
CA TRP A 149 -24.79 3.15 2.98
C TRP A 149 -24.57 2.56 4.38
N TYR A 150 -25.39 2.96 5.35
CA TYR A 150 -25.42 2.36 6.68
C TYR A 150 -25.81 0.88 6.55
N SER A 151 -24.83 0.00 6.71
CA SER A 151 -25.10 -1.36 7.16
C SER A 151 -25.52 -1.26 8.63
N PRO A 152 -26.62 -1.91 9.07
CA PRO A 152 -26.72 -2.30 10.47
C PRO A 152 -25.38 -2.98 10.83
N PRO A 153 -24.81 -2.74 12.02
CA PRO A 153 -23.58 -3.45 12.40
C PRO A 153 -23.83 -4.93 12.16
N ALA A 154 -23.03 -5.51 11.27
CA ALA A 154 -23.05 -6.95 11.08
C ALA A 154 -22.88 -7.54 12.48
N ARG A 155 -23.88 -8.28 12.98
CA ARG A 155 -23.73 -9.06 14.20
C ARG A 155 -22.42 -9.85 14.02
N ASN A 156 -21.41 -9.50 14.81
CA ASN A 156 -20.02 -10.00 14.80
C ASN A 156 -18.93 -9.23 14.03
N ILE A 157 -19.01 -7.90 13.87
CA ILE A 157 -17.78 -7.08 13.78
C ILE A 157 -17.84 -6.00 14.87
N MET A 158 -17.41 -6.41 16.07
CA MET A 158 -17.13 -5.54 17.20
C MET A 158 -15.96 -4.62 16.80
N TRP A 159 -16.26 -3.34 16.60
CA TRP A 159 -15.27 -2.27 16.41
C TRP A 159 -14.83 -1.65 17.75
N ASP A 160 -15.12 -2.31 18.87
CA ASP A 160 -14.61 -1.92 20.18
C ASP A 160 -13.19 -2.47 20.33
N ASP A 161 -12.21 -1.60 20.07
CA ASP A 161 -10.87 -1.51 20.68
C ASP A 161 -9.87 -0.92 19.67
N TYR A 162 -9.86 0.41 19.58
CA TYR A 162 -8.72 1.22 19.14
C TYR A 162 -8.62 2.51 19.95
#